data_AF-A5ASH5-F1
#
_entry.id   AF-A5ASH5-F1
#
_cell.length_a   1.000
_cell.length_b   1.000
_cell.length_c   1.000
_cell.angle_alpha   90.00
_cell.angle_beta   90.00
_cell.angle_gamma   90.00
#
_symmetry.space_group_name_H-M   'P 1'
#
loop_
_entity.id
_entity.type
_entity.pdbx_description
1 polymer ?
#
loop_
_entity_poly.entity_id
_entity_poly.type
_entity_poly.pdbx_seq_one_letter_code
_entity_poly.pdbx_strand_id
1 'polypeptide(L)'
;MDLERLKDLVHLVGKQRLVLDLSCRKKEGKYAIVTDRWQKFSDVCLDQEILDFLASYSDEFLVHGVDVEGKKLGIDEELVALLGKYSPIPVTYAGGVTVMADLERIKVAGSGRVDVTVGSALDIFGGNLAYRDVVNWHAQQEALTV
;
A
#
# COMPACT_ATOMS: atom_id res chain seq x y z
N MET A 1 6.71 -7.80 -15.54
CA MET A 1 7.64 -6.72 -15.14
C MET A 1 8.85 -6.79 -16.05
N ASP A 2 9.27 -5.66 -16.61
CA ASP A 2 10.50 -5.57 -17.42
C ASP A 2 11.63 -5.09 -16.50
N LEU A 3 12.48 -6.03 -16.08
CA LEU A 3 13.51 -5.77 -15.09
C LEU A 3 14.64 -4.90 -15.64
N GLU A 4 14.94 -4.98 -16.93
CA GLU A 4 16.00 -4.17 -17.54
C GLU A 4 15.61 -2.70 -17.55
N ARG A 5 14.34 -2.39 -17.88
CA ARG A 5 13.83 -1.02 -17.75
C ARG A 5 13.87 -0.48 -16.33
N LEU A 6 13.59 -1.31 -15.33
CA LEU A 6 13.68 -0.92 -13.92
C LEU A 6 15.13 -0.62 -13.54
N LYS A 7 16.09 -1.47 -13.94
CA LYS A 7 17.52 -1.24 -13.72
C LYS A 7 18.00 0.04 -14.40
N ASP A 8 17.60 0.29 -15.64
CA ASP A 8 17.93 1.52 -16.37
C ASP A 8 17.41 2.76 -15.64
N LEU A 9 16.18 2.70 -15.14
CA LEU A 9 15.57 3.78 -14.37
C LEU A 9 16.33 4.01 -13.05
N VAL A 10 16.64 2.94 -12.31
CA VAL A 10 17.47 3.00 -11.10
C VAL A 10 18.85 3.57 -11.39
N HIS A 11 19.48 3.22 -12.51
CA HIS A 11 20.77 3.77 -12.89
C HIS A 11 20.69 5.27 -13.18
N LEU A 12 19.62 5.71 -13.86
CA LEU A 12 19.45 7.10 -14.26
C LEU A 12 19.07 8.02 -13.09
N VAL A 13 18.15 7.60 -12.22
CA VAL A 13 17.61 8.45 -11.15
C VAL A 13 17.96 7.97 -9.75
N GLY A 14 18.51 6.78 -9.56
CA GLY A 14 18.77 6.22 -8.23
C GLY A 14 17.49 5.73 -7.54
N LYS A 15 17.61 4.60 -6.84
CA LYS A 15 16.45 3.96 -6.18
C LYS A 15 15.76 4.84 -5.13
N GLN A 16 16.51 5.72 -4.49
CA GLN A 16 16.03 6.66 -3.47
C GLN A 16 15.03 7.70 -3.99
N ARG A 17 14.80 7.75 -5.31
CA ARG A 17 13.81 8.61 -5.96
C ARG A 17 12.70 7.81 -6.64
N LEU A 18 12.59 6.52 -6.34
CA LEU A 18 11.63 5.61 -6.96
C LEU A 18 10.68 5.02 -5.92
N VAL A 19 9.39 5.11 -6.26
CA VAL A 19 8.31 4.39 -5.60
C VAL A 19 7.82 3.33 -6.58
N LEU A 20 7.74 2.07 -6.13
CA LEU A 20 7.13 1.01 -6.93
C LEU A 20 5.66 0.88 -6.57
N ASP A 21 4.80 1.09 -7.56
CA ASP A 21 3.36 0.87 -7.46
C ASP A 21 3.03 -0.60 -7.78
N LEU A 22 2.54 -1.32 -6.76
CA LEU A 22 2.24 -2.74 -6.80
C LEU A 22 0.73 -2.94 -6.61
N SER A 23 0.03 -3.13 -7.73
CA SER A 23 -1.36 -3.59 -7.70
C SER A 23 -1.43 -5.07 -7.37
N CYS A 24 -2.09 -5.41 -6.26
CA CYS A 24 -2.12 -6.75 -5.70
C CYS A 24 -3.54 -7.30 -5.64
N ARG A 25 -3.69 -8.58 -5.96
CA ARG A 25 -4.97 -9.29 -5.91
C ARG A 25 -4.80 -10.68 -5.33
N LYS A 26 -5.74 -11.11 -4.49
CA LYS A 26 -5.67 -12.42 -3.85
C LYS A 26 -6.07 -13.52 -4.84
N LYS A 27 -5.24 -14.55 -4.96
CA LYS A 27 -5.49 -15.75 -5.75
C LYS A 27 -4.97 -16.96 -4.99
N GLU A 28 -5.83 -17.94 -4.74
CA GLU A 28 -5.46 -19.21 -4.10
C GLU A 28 -4.71 -19.02 -2.76
N GLY A 29 -5.14 -18.03 -1.97
CA GLY A 29 -4.55 -17.73 -0.65
C GLY A 29 -3.26 -16.91 -0.68
N LYS A 30 -2.76 -16.50 -1.86
CA LYS A 30 -1.59 -15.63 -2.01
C LYS A 30 -1.97 -14.31 -2.69
N TYR A 31 -1.24 -13.24 -2.38
CA TYR A 31 -1.38 -11.98 -3.09
C TYR A 31 -0.43 -11.97 -4.28
N ALA A 32 -0.97 -11.90 -5.49
CA ALA A 32 -0.19 -11.82 -6.71
C ALA A 32 -0.24 -10.41 -7.29
N ILE A 33 0.89 -9.97 -7.86
CA ILE A 33 0.95 -8.70 -8.59
C ILE A 33 0.17 -8.88 -9.90
N VAL A 34 -0.76 -7.96 -10.14
CA VAL A 34 -1.57 -7.92 -11.36
C VAL A 34 -1.19 -6.69 -12.19
N THR A 35 -1.27 -6.86 -13.51
CA THR A 35 -0.92 -5.85 -14.51
C THR A 35 -2.04 -5.73 -15.54
N ASP A 36 -1.91 -4.80 -16.49
CA ASP A 36 -2.91 -4.54 -17.54
C ASP A 36 -4.30 -4.27 -16.95
N ARG A 37 -4.43 -3.14 -16.22
CA ARG A 37 -5.67 -2.75 -15.52
C ARG A 37 -6.24 -3.87 -14.65
N TRP A 38 -5.34 -4.55 -13.94
CA TRP A 38 -5.65 -5.64 -13.01
C TRP A 38 -6.22 -6.92 -13.63
N GLN A 39 -6.15 -7.05 -14.96
CA GLN A 39 -6.71 -8.20 -15.69
C GLN A 39 -5.72 -9.36 -15.77
N LYS A 40 -4.41 -9.08 -15.81
CA LYS A 40 -3.37 -10.10 -15.99
C LYS A 40 -2.61 -10.34 -14.70
N PHE A 41 -2.84 -11.51 -14.09
CA PHE A 41 -1.99 -12.03 -13.03
C PHE A 41 -0.58 -12.29 -13.55
N SER A 42 0.42 -11.87 -12.78
CA SER A 42 1.80 -12.31 -12.95
C SER A 42 2.09 -13.51 -12.06
N ASP A 43 3.23 -14.16 -12.30
CA ASP A 43 3.74 -15.23 -11.44
C ASP A 43 4.44 -14.70 -10.19
N VAL A 44 4.44 -13.38 -9.97
CA VAL A 44 5.08 -12.74 -8.81
C VAL A 44 4.05 -12.60 -7.70
N CYS A 45 4.27 -13.33 -6.60
CA CYS A 45 3.47 -13.24 -5.39
C CYS A 45 4.19 -12.39 -4.35
N LEU A 46 3.45 -11.61 -3.56
CA LEU A 46 4.02 -10.90 -2.43
C LEU A 46 4.35 -11.88 -1.32
N ASP A 47 5.63 -11.90 -0.98
CA ASP A 47 6.21 -12.47 0.22
C ASP A 47 7.45 -11.66 0.60
N GLN A 48 8.16 -12.10 1.64
CA GLN A 48 9.35 -11.40 2.10
C GLN A 48 10.45 -11.33 1.04
N GLU A 49 10.73 -12.42 0.32
CA GLU A 49 11.83 -12.48 -0.65
C GLU A 49 11.57 -11.53 -1.82
N ILE A 50 10.32 -11.49 -2.32
CA ILE A 50 9.92 -10.59 -3.39
C ILE A 50 9.96 -9.11 -2.94
N LEU A 51 9.51 -8.80 -1.73
CA LEU A 51 9.58 -7.44 -1.20
C LEU A 51 11.04 -6.98 -1.00
N ASP A 52 11.90 -7.84 -0.46
CA ASP A 52 13.34 -7.57 -0.32
C ASP A 52 14.00 -7.36 -1.69
N PHE A 53 13.68 -8.19 -2.67
CA PHE A 53 14.18 -8.06 -4.03
C PHE A 53 13.75 -6.73 -4.66
N LEU A 54 12.46 -6.38 -4.59
CA LEU A 54 11.95 -5.14 -5.16
C LEU A 54 12.50 -3.89 -4.45
N ALA A 55 12.72 -3.96 -3.14
CA ALA A 55 13.30 -2.88 -2.34
C ALA A 55 14.77 -2.57 -2.70
N SER A 56 15.45 -3.49 -3.39
CA SER A 56 16.77 -3.19 -3.96
C SER A 56 16.70 -2.17 -5.11
N TYR A 57 15.51 -1.94 -5.68
CA TYR A 57 15.27 -1.03 -6.79
C TYR A 57 14.42 0.21 -6.43
N SER A 58 13.92 0.33 -5.21
CA SER A 58 13.10 1.47 -4.77
C SER A 58 13.42 1.95 -3.35
N ASP A 59 12.84 3.08 -2.97
CA ASP A 59 12.87 3.64 -1.61
C ASP A 59 11.55 3.45 -0.86
N GLU A 60 10.45 3.31 -1.59
CA GLU A 60 9.11 3.10 -1.02
C GLU A 60 8.28 2.16 -1.91
N PHE A 61 7.28 1.52 -1.31
CA PHE A 61 6.20 0.84 -2.01
C PHE A 61 4.87 1.59 -1.88
N LEU A 62 4.13 1.69 -2.98
CA LEU A 62 2.71 2.01 -2.99
C LEU A 62 1.94 0.75 -3.36
N VAL A 63 1.12 0.20 -2.47
CA VAL A 63 0.47 -1.11 -2.68
C VAL A 63 -1.03 -0.96 -2.75
N HIS A 64 -1.62 -1.31 -3.89
CA HIS A 64 -3.06 -1.24 -4.12
C HIS A 64 -3.74 -2.59 -3.90
N GLY A 65 -4.76 -2.63 -3.05
CA GLY A 65 -5.64 -3.79 -2.89
C GLY A 65 -6.76 -3.78 -3.93
N VAL A 66 -6.56 -4.42 -5.09
CA VAL A 66 -7.47 -4.34 -6.25
C VAL A 66 -8.90 -4.76 -5.94
N ASP A 67 -9.08 -5.74 -5.05
CA ASP A 67 -10.41 -6.25 -4.74
C ASP A 67 -11.27 -5.22 -3.96
N VAL A 68 -10.64 -4.26 -3.25
CA VAL A 68 -11.30 -3.27 -2.38
C VAL A 68 -11.19 -1.81 -2.85
N GLU A 69 -10.26 -1.50 -3.75
CA GLU A 69 -10.04 -0.15 -4.26
C GLU A 69 -11.29 0.44 -4.93
N GLY A 70 -11.69 1.66 -4.53
CA GLY A 70 -12.82 2.39 -5.10
C GLY A 70 -14.22 1.84 -4.79
N LYS A 71 -14.34 0.69 -4.12
CA LYS A 71 -15.64 0.01 -3.89
C LYS A 71 -16.29 0.30 -2.53
N LYS A 72 -15.61 0.99 -1.61
CA LYS A 72 -16.07 1.23 -0.23
C LYS A 72 -16.45 -0.06 0.51
N LEU A 73 -15.79 -1.18 0.21
CA LEU A 73 -16.06 -2.50 0.80
C LEU A 73 -15.22 -2.77 2.07
N GLY A 74 -14.54 -1.76 2.60
CA GLY A 74 -13.57 -1.89 3.68
C GLY A 74 -12.17 -2.24 3.20
N ILE A 75 -11.23 -2.28 4.13
CA ILE A 75 -9.81 -2.53 3.90
C ILE A 75 -9.49 -4.02 3.73
N ASP A 76 -8.38 -4.33 3.07
CA ASP A 76 -7.81 -5.68 3.03
C ASP A 76 -6.78 -5.85 4.15
N GLU A 77 -7.26 -6.23 5.35
CA GLU A 77 -6.41 -6.39 6.54
C GLU A 77 -5.32 -7.46 6.39
N GLU A 78 -5.58 -8.52 5.63
CA GLU A 78 -4.59 -9.58 5.41
C GLU A 78 -3.41 -9.07 4.58
N LEU A 79 -3.69 -8.27 3.54
CA LEU A 79 -2.64 -7.62 2.75
C LEU A 79 -1.86 -6.63 3.61
N VAL A 80 -2.55 -5.79 4.39
CA VAL A 80 -1.90 -4.83 5.30
C VAL A 80 -0.99 -5.54 6.32
N ALA A 81 -1.45 -6.66 6.90
CA ALA A 81 -0.65 -7.45 7.82
C ALA A 81 0.59 -8.08 7.16
N LEU A 82 0.45 -8.57 5.92
CA LEU A 82 1.58 -9.06 5.13
C LEU A 82 2.63 -7.97 4.92
N LEU A 83 2.20 -6.76 4.53
CA LEU A 83 3.10 -5.62 4.30
C LEU A 83 3.79 -5.16 5.59
N GLY A 84 3.03 -5.00 6.68
CA GLY A 84 3.60 -4.60 7.97
C GLY A 84 4.62 -5.60 8.52
N LYS A 85 4.42 -6.89 8.21
CA LYS A 85 5.35 -7.96 8.60
C LYS A 85 6.62 -7.97 7.74
N TYR A 86 6.48 -7.86 6.43
CA TYR A 86 7.57 -8.22 5.50
C TYR A 86 8.20 -7.05 4.75
N SER A 87 7.58 -5.87 4.68
CA SER A 87 8.18 -4.75 3.96
C SER A 87 9.48 -4.29 4.64
N PRO A 88 10.62 -4.26 3.92
CA PRO A 88 11.89 -3.80 4.48
C PRO A 88 12.05 -2.27 4.38
N ILE A 89 11.21 -1.61 3.58
CA ILE A 89 11.21 -0.17 3.32
C ILE A 89 9.80 0.41 3.62
N PRO A 90 9.64 1.74 3.71
CA PRO A 90 8.34 2.37 3.85
C PRO A 90 7.34 1.84 2.83
N VAL A 91 6.11 1.63 3.28
CA VAL A 91 5.04 1.11 2.44
C VAL A 91 3.74 1.84 2.75
N THR A 92 3.12 2.35 1.70
CA THR A 92 1.83 3.00 1.74
C THR A 92 0.79 2.08 1.12
N TYR A 93 -0.26 1.75 1.87
CA TYR A 93 -1.42 1.00 1.39
C TYR A 93 -2.46 1.93 0.76
N ALA A 94 -2.98 1.53 -0.40
CA ALA A 94 -4.02 2.26 -1.12
C ALA A 94 -5.25 1.36 -1.38
N GLY A 95 -6.36 1.69 -0.70
CA GLY A 95 -7.65 1.05 -0.96
C GLY A 95 -8.58 0.98 0.24
N GLY A 96 -9.89 0.95 -0.04
CA GLY A 96 -10.88 0.43 0.90
C GLY A 96 -11.27 1.29 2.10
N VAL A 97 -10.53 2.35 2.48
CA VAL A 97 -10.87 3.22 3.62
C VAL A 97 -12.22 3.89 3.40
N THR A 98 -13.09 3.83 4.41
CA THR A 98 -14.42 4.45 4.40
C THR A 98 -14.75 5.22 5.67
N VAL A 99 -14.18 4.81 6.82
CA VAL A 99 -14.45 5.39 8.14
C VAL A 99 -13.16 5.48 8.96
N MET A 100 -13.16 6.29 10.04
CA MET A 100 -11.99 6.42 10.93
C MET A 100 -11.52 5.08 11.52
N ALA A 101 -12.45 4.16 11.80
CA ALA A 101 -12.12 2.83 12.32
C ALA A 101 -11.25 2.00 11.36
N ASP A 102 -11.30 2.26 10.05
CA ASP A 102 -10.43 1.59 9.08
C ASP A 102 -8.96 2.01 9.27
N LEU A 103 -8.70 3.27 9.63
CA LEU A 103 -7.34 3.77 9.90
C LEU A 103 -6.72 3.06 11.11
N GLU A 104 -7.51 2.87 12.18
CA GLU A 104 -7.08 2.10 13.36
C GLU A 104 -6.80 0.64 13.03
N ARG A 105 -7.66 0.00 12.23
CA ARG A 105 -7.45 -1.39 11.80
C ARG A 105 -6.18 -1.51 10.95
N ILE A 106 -5.93 -0.57 10.03
CA ILE A 106 -4.69 -0.55 9.24
C ILE A 106 -3.47 -0.42 10.16
N LYS A 107 -3.51 0.52 11.12
CA LYS A 107 -2.41 0.71 12.07
C LYS A 107 -2.12 -0.57 12.85
N VAL A 108 -3.15 -1.23 13.37
CA VAL A 108 -3.01 -2.47 14.15
C VAL A 108 -2.52 -3.62 13.27
N ALA A 109 -3.17 -3.89 12.14
CA ALA A 109 -2.79 -4.97 11.22
C ALA A 109 -1.37 -4.76 10.67
N GLY A 110 -1.05 -3.53 10.28
CA GLY A 110 0.25 -3.13 9.74
C GLY A 110 1.34 -2.98 10.80
N SER A 111 1.06 -3.28 12.08
CA SER A 111 1.99 -3.14 13.20
C SER A 111 2.61 -1.74 13.31
N GLY A 112 1.86 -0.70 12.93
CA GLY A 112 2.31 0.69 12.91
C GLY A 112 3.35 1.01 11.83
N ARG A 113 3.59 0.11 10.86
CA ARG A 113 4.62 0.24 9.81
C ARG A 113 4.06 0.48 8.40
N VAL A 114 2.73 0.53 8.27
CA VAL A 114 2.05 0.68 6.97
C VAL A 114 1.29 1.99 6.99
N ASP A 115 1.70 2.90 6.11
CA ASP A 115 0.99 4.15 5.86
C ASP A 115 -0.25 3.90 5.00
N VAL A 116 -1.14 4.89 4.88
CA VAL A 116 -2.40 4.75 4.16
C VAL A 116 -2.75 5.97 3.34
N THR A 117 -3.24 5.73 2.12
CA THR A 117 -3.90 6.77 1.32
C THR A 117 -5.41 6.77 1.57
N VAL A 118 -5.99 7.96 1.68
CA VAL A 118 -7.44 8.15 1.76
C VAL A 118 -7.86 9.09 0.63
N GLY A 119 -8.63 8.56 -0.32
CA GLY A 119 -9.13 9.31 -1.47
C GLY A 119 -10.60 9.66 -1.32
N SER A 120 -11.46 9.04 -2.13
CA SER A 120 -12.90 9.35 -2.27
C SER A 120 -13.76 9.21 -1.01
N ALA A 121 -13.23 8.68 0.09
CA ALA A 121 -13.91 8.68 1.38
C ALA A 121 -13.87 10.05 2.06
N LEU A 122 -12.90 10.90 1.73
CA LEU A 122 -12.78 12.23 2.31
C LEU A 122 -13.90 13.17 1.85
N ASP A 123 -14.41 13.98 2.76
CA ASP A 123 -15.42 15.01 2.52
C ASP A 123 -15.00 16.04 1.46
N ILE A 124 -13.72 16.41 1.42
CA ILE A 124 -13.14 17.28 0.38
C ILE A 124 -13.22 16.68 -1.03
N PHE A 125 -13.47 15.37 -1.16
CA PHE A 125 -13.70 14.66 -2.42
C PHE A 125 -15.14 14.12 -2.55
N GLY A 126 -16.07 14.60 -1.73
CA GLY A 126 -17.48 14.20 -1.75
C GLY A 126 -17.82 12.92 -0.96
N GLY A 127 -16.90 12.45 -0.12
CA GLY A 127 -17.13 11.38 0.84
C GLY A 127 -17.72 11.88 2.17
N ASN A 128 -17.75 10.99 3.17
CA ASN A 128 -18.34 11.28 4.49
C ASN A 128 -17.30 11.39 5.61
N LEU A 129 -16.02 11.10 5.32
CA LEU A 129 -14.94 11.12 6.29
C LEU A 129 -14.34 12.53 6.32
N ALA A 130 -14.43 13.22 7.46
CA ALA A 130 -13.91 14.58 7.54
C ALA A 130 -12.38 14.60 7.39
N TYR A 131 -11.85 15.32 6.41
CA TYR A 131 -10.40 15.45 6.20
C TYR A 131 -9.67 15.90 7.48
N ARG A 132 -10.27 16.84 8.22
CA ARG A 132 -9.71 17.34 9.48
C ARG A 132 -9.56 16.24 10.54
N ASP A 133 -10.50 15.30 10.60
CA ASP A 133 -10.47 14.23 11.59
C ASP A 133 -9.34 13.24 11.28
N VAL A 134 -9.10 12.95 9.99
CA VAL A 134 -7.96 12.13 9.53
C VAL A 134 -6.63 12.80 9.88
N VAL A 135 -6.49 14.10 9.61
CA VAL A 135 -5.26 14.86 9.95
C VAL A 135 -5.02 14.89 11.46
N ASN A 136 -6.06 15.17 12.25
CA ASN A 136 -5.97 15.18 13.72
C ASN A 136 -5.57 13.81 14.27
N TRP A 137 -6.16 12.74 13.71
CA TRP A 137 -5.81 11.37 14.08
C TRP A 137 -4.34 11.07 13.77
N HIS A 138 -3.83 11.47 12.60
CA HIS A 138 -2.44 11.28 12.22
C HIS A 138 -1.47 12.01 13.16
N ALA A 139 -1.74 13.28 13.48
CA ALA A 139 -0.92 14.06 14.41
C ALA A 139 -0.85 13.44 15.82
N GLN A 140 -1.93 12.79 16.27
CA GLN A 140 -1.92 12.04 17.54
C GLN A 140 -1.01 10.81 17.50
N GLN A 141 -0.78 10.20 16.33
CA GLN A 141 0.11 9.05 16.18
C GLN A 141 1.58 9.45 16.30
N GLU A 142 1.97 10.56 15.67
CA GLU A 142 3.33 11.11 15.77
C GLU A 142 3.68 11.45 17.22
N ALA A 143 2.74 12.06 17.97
CA ALA A 143 2.94 12.38 19.38
C ALA A 143 3.13 11.15 20.28
N LEU A 144 2.68 9.96 19.85
CA LEU A 144 2.83 8.69 20.59
C LEU A 144 4.13 7.93 20.23
N THR A 145 4.83 8.36 19.19
CA THR A 145 6.10 7.74 18.74
C THR A 145 7.35 8.46 19.24
N VAL A 146 7.17 9.57 19.97
CA VAL A 146 8.20 10.36 20.67
C VAL A 146 8.23 10.00 22.15
#